data_AF-A0A3B9Y5C3-F1
#
_entry.id   AF-A0A3B9Y5C3-F1
#
_cell.length_a   1.000
_cell.length_b   1.000
_cell.length_c   1.000
_cell.angle_alpha   90.00
_cell.angle_beta   90.00
_cell.angle_gamma   90.00
#
_symmetry.space_group_name_H-M   'P 1'
#
loop_
_entity.id
_entity.type
_entity.pdbx_description
1 polymer ?
#
loop_
_entity_poly.entity_id
_entity_poly.type
_entity_poly.pdbx_seq_one_letter_code
_entity_poly.pdbx_strand_id
1 'polypeptide(L)'
;AATNTRHALGGGLIAPALLETLSEQVDTQDLNGAIASARRYLRLGNDARALFATIGLLAARVDAAADQGHTLQIVQAASEEFMAWPVPLVDVDIDSFLVVALRAATFGSRNTLVENDVY
;
A
#
# COMPACT_ATOMS: atom_id res chain seq x y z
N ALA A 1 12.95 36.90 5.01
CA ALA A 1 11.61 36.27 5.05
C ALA A 1 11.80 34.83 5.51
N ALA A 2 11.25 34.46 6.67
CA ALA A 2 11.41 33.13 7.24
C ALA A 2 10.37 32.17 6.62
N THR A 3 10.84 31.16 5.90
CA THR A 3 10.01 30.06 5.41
C THR A 3 9.58 29.23 6.62
N ASN A 4 8.30 29.36 6.97
CA ASN A 4 7.68 28.68 8.09
C ASN A 4 7.46 27.19 7.72
N THR A 5 8.49 26.37 7.88
CA THR A 5 8.35 24.91 7.91
C THR A 5 7.51 24.55 9.12
N ARG A 6 6.19 24.46 8.94
CA ARG A 6 5.30 23.79 9.88
C ARG A 6 5.64 22.30 9.85
N HIS A 7 6.71 21.92 10.55
CA HIS A 7 6.86 20.56 11.05
C HIS A 7 5.66 20.34 11.98
N ALA A 8 4.64 19.66 11.47
CA ALA A 8 3.56 19.14 12.27
C ALA A 8 4.16 18.11 13.22
N LEU A 9 4.50 18.54 14.43
CA LEU A 9 5.08 17.71 15.49
C LEU A 9 4.13 16.59 15.98
N GLY A 10 2.93 16.47 15.42
CA GLY A 10 2.03 15.31 15.58
C GLY A 10 2.00 14.34 14.39
N GLY A 11 2.65 14.64 13.26
CA GLY A 11 2.59 13.84 12.02
C GLY A 11 3.69 12.78 11.86
N GLY A 12 4.81 12.90 12.59
CA GLY A 12 5.99 12.08 12.37
C GLY A 12 5.80 10.58 12.63
N LEU A 13 4.92 10.21 13.57
CA LEU A 13 4.64 8.80 13.91
C LEU A 13 3.33 8.27 13.31
N ILE A 14 2.42 9.16 12.88
CA ILE A 14 1.12 8.74 12.35
C ILE A 14 1.29 8.04 11.01
N ALA A 15 2.14 8.58 10.13
CA ALA A 15 2.42 7.97 8.83
C ALA A 15 2.97 6.54 8.97
N PRO A 16 4.06 6.27 9.72
CA PRO A 16 4.56 4.90 9.89
C PRO A 16 3.57 3.99 10.63
N ALA A 17 2.87 4.49 11.66
CA ALA A 17 1.86 3.68 12.37
C ALA A 17 0.71 3.25 11.45
N LEU A 18 0.27 4.11 10.53
CA LEU A 18 -0.76 3.74 9.55
C LEU A 18 -0.27 2.69 8.55
N LEU A 19 1.00 2.74 8.15
CA LEU A 19 1.60 1.72 7.27
C LEU A 19 1.80 0.38 7.98
N GLU A 20 2.13 0.42 9.28
CA GLU A 20 2.21 -0.76 10.14
C GLU A 20 0.83 -1.40 10.32
N THR A 21 -0.20 -0.63 10.70
CA THR A 21 -1.59 -1.10 10.76
C THR A 21 -2.07 -1.67 9.42
N LEU A 22 -1.74 -1.01 8.31
CA LEU A 22 -2.07 -1.52 6.97
C LEU A 22 -1.41 -2.88 6.72
N SER A 23 -0.16 -3.06 7.14
CA SER A 23 0.58 -4.32 6.99
C SER A 23 -0.08 -5.43 7.80
N GLU A 24 -0.44 -5.18 9.06
CA GLU A 24 -1.17 -6.12 9.92
C GLU A 24 -2.54 -6.50 9.34
N GLN A 25 -3.26 -5.55 8.76
CA GLN A 25 -4.57 -5.78 8.13
C GLN A 25 -4.43 -6.62 6.85
N VAL A 26 -3.40 -6.37 6.04
CA VAL A 26 -3.07 -7.24 4.89
C VAL A 26 -2.67 -8.64 5.37
N ASP A 27 -1.94 -8.75 6.47
CA ASP A 27 -1.52 -10.01 7.07
C ASP A 27 -2.68 -10.85 7.61
N THR A 28 -3.68 -10.20 8.20
CA THR A 28 -4.90 -10.83 8.72
C THR A 28 -6.03 -10.95 7.70
N GLN A 29 -5.75 -10.63 6.43
CA GLN A 29 -6.72 -10.61 5.33
C GLN A 29 -7.92 -9.67 5.53
N ASP A 30 -7.78 -8.65 6.37
CA ASP A 30 -8.76 -7.57 6.56
C ASP A 30 -8.61 -6.50 5.46
N LEU A 31 -9.14 -6.81 4.27
CA LEU A 31 -9.10 -5.90 3.13
C LEU A 31 -9.81 -4.55 3.43
N ASN A 32 -10.94 -4.59 4.15
CA ASN A 32 -11.70 -3.38 4.45
C ASN A 32 -10.93 -2.45 5.39
N GLY A 33 -10.29 -3.01 6.41
CA GLY A 33 -9.37 -2.29 7.28
C GLY A 33 -8.20 -1.70 6.50
N ALA A 34 -7.54 -2.51 5.66
CA ALA A 34 -6.39 -2.06 4.87
C ALA A 34 -6.75 -0.87 3.95
N ILE A 35 -7.91 -0.93 3.28
CA ILE A 35 -8.44 0.17 2.45
C ILE A 35 -8.68 1.43 3.31
N ALA A 36 -9.27 1.28 4.49
CA ALA A 36 -9.55 2.40 5.38
C ALA A 36 -8.26 3.10 5.85
N SER A 37 -7.24 2.32 6.20
CA SER A 37 -5.91 2.80 6.61
C SER A 37 -5.18 3.50 5.46
N ALA A 38 -5.17 2.90 4.27
CA ALA A 38 -4.55 3.48 3.07
C ALA A 38 -5.18 4.82 2.67
N ARG A 39 -6.52 4.89 2.62
CA ARG A 39 -7.24 6.13 2.33
C ARG A 39 -6.97 7.19 3.40
N ARG A 40 -6.90 6.80 4.67
CA ARG A 40 -6.57 7.74 5.75
C ARG A 40 -5.15 8.28 5.59
N TYR A 41 -4.19 7.43 5.23
CA TYR A 41 -2.81 7.83 4.95
C TYR A 41 -2.75 8.91 3.87
N LEU A 42 -3.45 8.71 2.74
CA LEU A 42 -3.50 9.67 1.63
C LEU A 42 -4.26 10.96 1.99
N ARG A 43 -5.40 10.87 2.68
CA ARG A 43 -6.17 12.05 3.13
C ARG A 43 -5.39 12.96 4.07
N LEU A 44 -4.44 12.41 4.81
CA LEU A 44 -3.53 13.19 5.67
C LEU A 44 -2.39 13.86 4.89
N GLY A 45 -2.34 13.71 3.56
CA GLY A 45 -1.35 14.34 2.69
C GLY A 45 0.00 13.64 2.68
N ASN A 46 0.08 12.39 3.13
CA ASN A 46 1.31 11.61 3.09
C ASN A 46 1.63 11.13 1.66
N ASP A 47 2.90 10.80 1.41
CA ASP A 47 3.40 10.45 0.08
C ASP A 47 2.84 9.10 -0.42
N ALA A 48 2.07 9.13 -1.50
CA ALA A 48 1.53 7.94 -2.15
C ALA A 48 2.63 6.94 -2.56
N ARG A 49 3.85 7.40 -2.88
CA ARG A 49 4.98 6.51 -3.20
C ARG A 49 5.35 5.61 -2.04
N ALA A 50 5.37 6.15 -0.82
CA ALA A 50 5.65 5.35 0.37
C ALA A 50 4.56 4.30 0.62
N LEU A 51 3.29 4.67 0.44
CA LEU A 51 2.17 3.74 0.54
C LEU A 51 2.28 2.59 -0.47
N PHE A 52 2.48 2.89 -1.76
CA PHE A 52 2.61 1.85 -2.79
C PHE A 52 3.88 1.02 -2.63
N ALA A 53 4.98 1.60 -2.12
CA ALA A 53 6.16 0.82 -1.77
C ALA A 53 5.88 -0.20 -0.66
N THR A 54 5.12 0.18 0.38
CA THR A 54 4.67 -0.76 1.41
C THR A 54 3.78 -1.85 0.83
N ILE A 55 2.81 -1.50 -0.02
CA ILE A 55 1.93 -2.49 -0.68
C ILE A 55 2.75 -3.44 -1.57
N GLY A 56 3.73 -2.93 -2.31
CA GLY A 56 4.65 -3.72 -3.12
C GLY A 56 5.49 -4.69 -2.28
N LEU A 57 5.97 -4.26 -1.11
CA LEU A 57 6.69 -5.15 -0.18
C LEU A 57 5.80 -6.27 0.36
N LEU A 58 4.54 -5.98 0.64
CA LEU A 58 3.56 -6.99 1.07
C LEU A 58 3.25 -7.97 -0.06
N ALA A 59 3.05 -7.46 -1.28
CA ALA A 59 2.85 -8.26 -2.49
C ALA A 59 4.06 -9.17 -2.80
N ALA A 60 5.28 -8.73 -2.50
CA ALA A 60 6.49 -9.55 -2.68
C ALA A 60 6.54 -10.80 -1.78
N ARG A 61 5.67 -10.89 -0.76
CA ARG A 61 5.55 -12.08 0.12
C ARG A 61 4.68 -13.18 -0.49
N VAL A 62 3.96 -12.88 -1.57
CA VAL A 62 3.16 -13.87 -2.30
C VAL A 62 4.09 -14.87 -2.99
N ASP A 63 3.69 -16.13 -2.99
CA ASP A 63 4.43 -17.20 -3.64
C ASP A 63 4.47 -16.99 -5.15
N ALA A 64 5.60 -16.46 -5.63
CA ALA A 64 5.84 -16.21 -7.03
C ALA A 64 5.90 -17.49 -7.88
N ALA A 65 6.18 -18.67 -7.29
CA ALA A 65 6.17 -19.92 -8.04
C ALA A 65 4.73 -20.36 -8.36
N ALA A 66 3.80 -20.14 -7.42
CA ALA A 66 2.38 -20.41 -7.61
C ALA A 66 1.67 -19.34 -8.43
N ASP A 67 1.98 -18.06 -8.18
CA ASP A 67 1.30 -16.90 -8.77
C ASP A 67 1.99 -16.35 -10.03
N GLN A 68 3.17 -16.86 -10.38
CA GLN A 68 3.98 -16.42 -11.53
C GLN A 68 4.34 -14.92 -11.50
N GLY A 69 4.28 -14.31 -10.32
CA GLY A 69 4.55 -12.89 -10.11
C GLY A 69 3.41 -11.93 -10.51
N HIS A 70 2.22 -12.43 -10.84
CA HIS A 70 1.09 -11.60 -11.24
C HIS A 70 0.70 -10.56 -10.19
N THR A 71 0.74 -10.92 -8.90
CA THR A 71 0.43 -9.99 -7.81
C THR A 71 1.34 -8.76 -7.84
N LEU A 72 2.64 -8.95 -8.06
CA LEU A 72 3.59 -7.83 -8.17
C LEU A 72 3.34 -6.99 -9.43
N GLN A 73 2.99 -7.62 -10.56
CA GLN A 73 2.64 -6.90 -11.79
C GLN A 73 1.37 -6.06 -11.61
N ILE A 74 0.35 -6.59 -10.93
CA ILE A 74 -0.88 -5.86 -10.62
C ILE A 74 -0.58 -4.65 -9.74
N VAL A 75 0.19 -4.83 -8.66
CA VAL A 75 0.55 -3.72 -7.77
C VAL A 75 1.39 -2.67 -8.50
N GLN A 76 2.34 -3.09 -9.34
CA GLN A 76 3.15 -2.17 -10.14
C GLN A 76 2.30 -1.36 -11.11
N ALA A 77 1.46 -2.02 -11.92
CA ALA A 77 0.57 -1.34 -12.88
C ALA A 77 -0.41 -0.37 -12.18
N ALA A 78 -1.01 -0.80 -11.05
CA ALA A 78 -1.90 0.05 -10.27
C ALA A 78 -1.16 1.26 -9.66
N SER A 79 0.08 1.07 -9.21
CA SER A 79 0.89 2.15 -8.65
C SER A 79 1.29 3.19 -9.71
N GLU A 80 1.64 2.73 -10.91
CA GLU A 80 1.99 3.62 -12.03
C GLU A 80 0.79 4.45 -12.46
N GLU A 81 -0.36 3.82 -12.64
CA GLU A 81 -1.57 4.52 -13.05
C GLU A 81 -2.04 5.51 -11.97
N PHE A 82 -1.98 5.13 -10.69
CA PHE A 82 -2.31 6.04 -9.58
C PHE A 82 -1.37 7.26 -9.55
N MET A 83 -0.07 7.07 -9.76
CA MET A 83 0.91 8.16 -9.72
C MET A 83 0.93 9.02 -10.99
N ALA A 84 0.57 8.44 -12.13
CA ALA A 84 0.48 9.15 -13.41
C ALA A 84 -0.83 9.94 -13.57
N TRP A 85 -1.79 9.73 -12.68
CA TRP A 85 -3.13 10.30 -12.81
C TRP A 85 -3.11 11.85 -12.85
N PRO A 86 -3.72 12.48 -13.87
CA PRO A 86 -3.78 13.93 -13.96
C PRO A 86 -4.62 14.56 -12.84
N VAL A 87 -4.10 15.59 -12.18
CA VAL A 87 -4.81 16.39 -11.16
C VAL A 87 -6.20 16.89 -11.62
N PRO A 88 -6.43 17.28 -12.89
CA PRO A 88 -7.76 17.72 -13.34
C PRO A 88 -8.84 16.61 -13.39
N LEU A 89 -8.48 15.33 -13.29
CA LEU A 89 -9.40 14.20 -13.37
C LEU A 89 -9.82 13.67 -11.99
N VAL A 90 -9.86 14.54 -10.97
CA VAL A 90 -10.24 14.22 -9.58
C VAL A 90 -11.66 13.69 -9.40
N ASP A 91 -12.55 13.92 -10.38
CA ASP A 91 -13.93 13.40 -10.34
C ASP A 91 -14.02 11.91 -10.73
N VAL A 92 -12.90 11.29 -11.14
CA VAL A 92 -12.81 9.86 -11.44
C VAL A 92 -12.30 9.10 -10.20
N ASP A 93 -12.83 7.90 -9.98
CA ASP A 93 -12.49 7.04 -8.84
C ASP A 93 -11.08 6.42 -8.95
N ILE A 94 -10.06 7.26 -8.77
CA ILE A 94 -8.64 6.86 -8.73
C ILE A 94 -8.35 5.87 -7.58
N ASP A 95 -9.19 5.86 -6.54
CA ASP A 95 -9.09 4.91 -5.44
C ASP A 95 -9.28 3.46 -5.91
N SER A 96 -9.89 3.23 -7.08
CA SER A 96 -10.02 1.89 -7.65
C SER A 96 -8.67 1.21 -7.87
N PHE A 97 -7.61 1.94 -8.26
CA PHE A 97 -6.26 1.40 -8.39
C PHE A 97 -5.67 1.00 -7.03
N LEU A 98 -5.89 1.82 -6.00
CA LEU A 98 -5.49 1.49 -4.64
C LEU A 98 -6.19 0.21 -4.14
N VAL A 99 -7.50 0.08 -4.41
CA VAL A 99 -8.28 -1.10 -4.04
C VAL A 99 -7.78 -2.35 -4.77
N VAL A 100 -7.47 -2.26 -6.06
CA VAL A 100 -6.92 -3.37 -6.84
C VAL A 100 -5.56 -3.82 -6.29
N ALA A 101 -4.65 -2.87 -6.02
CA ALA A 101 -3.34 -3.17 -5.44
C ALA A 101 -3.45 -3.86 -4.08
N LEU A 102 -4.31 -3.33 -3.19
CA LEU A 102 -4.54 -3.91 -1.87
C LEU A 102 -5.16 -5.30 -1.97
N ARG A 103 -6.19 -5.47 -2.80
CA ARG A 103 -6.84 -6.78 -2.99
C ARG A 103 -5.84 -7.84 -3.45
N ALA A 104 -4.96 -7.49 -4.40
CA ALA A 104 -3.92 -8.39 -4.88
C ALA A 104 -2.96 -8.79 -3.75
N ALA A 105 -2.46 -7.80 -2.98
CA ALA A 105 -1.55 -8.05 -1.87
C ALA A 105 -2.20 -8.82 -0.70
N THR A 106 -3.49 -8.63 -0.43
CA THR A 106 -4.21 -9.27 0.68
C THR A 106 -4.52 -10.74 0.43
N PHE A 107 -4.83 -11.11 -0.82
CA PHE A 107 -5.34 -12.45 -1.14
C PHE A 107 -4.38 -13.34 -1.92
N GLY A 108 -3.19 -12.87 -2.28
CA GLY A 108 -2.17 -13.73 -2.85
C GLY A 108 -1.73 -14.83 -1.88
N SER A 109 -1.61 -16.06 -2.37
CA SER A 109 -1.15 -17.20 -1.57
C SER A 109 0.29 -16.97 -1.12
N ARG A 110 0.53 -17.01 0.19
CA ARG A 110 1.85 -16.78 0.77
C ARG A 110 2.76 -17.98 0.56
N ASN A 111 4.05 -17.71 0.39
CA ASN A 111 5.05 -18.77 0.36
C ASN A 111 5.26 -19.34 1.76
N THR A 112 4.76 -20.57 2.00
CA THR A 112 4.89 -21.26 3.29
C THR A 112 6.26 -21.92 3.49
N LEU A 113 7.12 -21.97 2.46
CA LEU A 113 8.45 -22.58 2.54
C LEU A 113 9.46 -21.67 3.25
N VAL A 114 9.37 -20.35 3.06
CA VAL A 114 10.26 -19.36 3.71
C VAL A 114 10.03 -19.29 5.23
N GLU A 115 8.84 -19.68 5.70
CA GLU A 115 8.47 -19.68 7.12
C GLU A 115 9.02 -20.90 7.88
N ASN A 116 9.44 -21.95 7.17
CA ASN A 116 9.87 -23.23 7.74
C ASN A 116 11.41 -23.45 7.73
N ASP A 117 12.19 -22.54 7.16
CA ASP A 117 13.67 -22.66 7.07
C ASP A 117 14.42 -22.17 8.32
N VAL A 118 13.74 -22.07 9.47
CA VAL A 118 14.34 -21.79 10.78
C VAL A 118 14.24 -23.03 11.67
N TYR A 119 15.00 -24.09 11.34
CA TYR A 119 15.41 -25.15 12.27
C TYR A 119 16.67 -25.87 11.81
#